data_AF-U2QVV0-F1
#
_entry.id   AF-U2QVV0-F1
#
_cell.length_a   1.000
_cell.length_b   1.000
_cell.length_c   1.000
_cell.angle_alpha   90.00
_cell.angle_beta   90.00
_cell.angle_gamma   90.00
#
_symmetry.space_group_name_H-M   'P 1'
#
loop_
_entity.id
_entity.type
_entity.pdbx_description
1 polymer ?
#
loop_
_entity_poly.entity_id
_entity_poly.type
_entity_poly.pdbx_seq_one_letter_code
_entity_poly.pdbx_strand_id
1 'polypeptide(L)' 'MKYILYKNNKFIMERKFFYPVKSHLKNLLGMKNLMVLSFKEWLETAEKNGYRLEVKK' A
#
# COMPACT_ATOMS: atom_id res chain seq x y z
N MET A 1 5.13 14.99 -2.30
CA MET A 1 4.40 13.71 -2.46
C MET A 1 4.79 12.76 -1.35
N LYS A 2 3.81 12.36 -0.55
CA LYS A 2 3.92 11.36 0.51
C LYS A 2 2.83 10.32 0.34
N TYR A 3 3.18 9.07 0.54
CA TYR A 3 2.29 7.93 0.48
C TYR A 3 2.00 7.47 1.91
N ILE A 4 0.73 7.53 2.30
CA ILE A 4 0.28 7.16 3.63
C ILE A 4 -0.58 5.91 3.51
N LEU A 5 -0.19 4.86 4.22
CA LEU A 5 -0.94 3.61 4.29
C LEU A 5 -1.72 3.57 5.61
N TYR A 6 -2.99 3.22 5.50
CA TYR A 6 -3.88 2.96 6.62
C TYR A 6 -4.42 1.54 6.54
N LYS A 7 -4.85 0.99 7.68
CA LYS A 7 -5.63 -0.24 7.80
C LYS A 7 -6.84 0.04 8.68
N ASN A 8 -8.05 -0.16 8.17
CA ASN A 8 -9.29 0.13 8.92
C ASN A 8 -9.27 1.55 9.55
N ASN A 9 -8.88 2.55 8.76
CA ASN A 9 -8.67 3.95 9.18
C ASN A 9 -7.59 4.22 10.23
N LYS A 10 -6.83 3.20 10.65
CA LYS A 10 -5.65 3.39 11.52
C LYS A 10 -4.40 3.60 10.68
N PHE A 11 -3.62 4.61 11.03
CA PHE A 11 -2.34 4.89 10.38
C PHE A 11 -1.36 3.72 10.57
N ILE A 12 -0.68 3.33 9.48
CA ILE A 12 0.35 2.29 9.50
C ILE A 12 1.73 2.91 9.21
N MET A 13 1.86 3.63 8.09
CA MET A 13 3.13 4.23 7.70
C MET A 13 2.95 5.40 6.75
N GLU A 14 3.94 6.30 6.75
CA GLU A 14 4.11 7.35 5.74
C GLU A 14 5.50 7.23 5.10
N ARG A 15 5.57 7.34 3.78
CA ARG A 15 6.83 7.28 3.01
C ARG A 15 6.85 8.29 1.88
N LYS A 16 8.05 8.80 1.57
CA LYS A 16 8.27 9.70 0.42
C LYS A 16 8.05 8.99 -0.92
N PHE A 17 8.32 7.69 -0.98
CA PHE A 17 8.19 6.87 -2.19
C PHE A 17 7.16 5.77 -2.02
N PHE A 18 6.54 5.35 -3.12
CA PHE A 18 5.54 4.28 -3.14
C PHE A 18 6.14 2.89 -2.94
N TYR A 19 7.34 2.64 -3.47
CA TYR A 19 7.99 1.33 -3.43
C TYR A 19 8.11 0.72 -2.01
N PRO A 20 8.52 1.48 -0.97
CA PRO A 20 8.51 0.98 0.41
C PRO A 20 7.11 0.59 0.91
N VAL A 21 6.06 1.30 0.52
CA VAL A 21 4.67 0.98 0.88
C VAL A 21 4.25 -0.32 0.20
N LYS A 22 4.60 -0.47 -1.08
CA LYS A 22 4.37 -1.67 -1.89
C LYS A 22 4.99 -2.92 -1.25
N SER A 23 6.26 -2.81 -0.85
CA SER A 23 7.02 -3.88 -0.19
C SER A 23 6.46 -4.22 1.20
N HIS A 24 6.08 -3.20 1.97
CA HIS A 24 5.46 -3.40 3.28
C HIS A 24 4.16 -4.21 3.18
N LEU A 25 3.26 -3.82 2.26
CA LEU A 25 2.01 -4.55 2.06
C LEU A 25 2.24 -5.98 1.55
N LYS A 26 3.22 -6.19 0.66
CA LYS A 26 3.65 -7.54 0.24
C LYS A 26 4.00 -8.42 1.43
N ASN A 27 4.80 -7.90 2.35
CA ASN A 27 5.22 -8.68 3.52
C ASN A 27 4.05 -8.99 4.45
N LEU A 28 3.12 -8.05 4.63
CA LEU A 28 1.93 -8.24 5.46
C LEU A 28 0.93 -9.25 4.87
N LEU A 29 0.76 -9.25 3.55
CA LEU A 29 -0.19 -10.13 2.86
C LEU A 29 0.43 -11.46 2.42
N GLY A 30 1.75 -11.63 2.53
CA GLY A 30 2.46 -12.82 2.05
C GLY A 30 2.43 -13.01 0.52
N MET A 31 1.96 -12.02 -0.25
CA MET A 31 1.78 -12.13 -1.70
C MET A 31 3.02 -11.67 -2.45
N LYS A 32 3.84 -12.62 -2.91
CA LYS A 32 5.06 -12.32 -3.70
C LYS A 32 4.77 -11.48 -4.96
N ASN A 33 3.59 -11.67 -5.57
CA ASN A 33 3.18 -11.02 -6.81
C ASN A 33 2.78 -9.55 -6.65
N LEU A 34 2.56 -9.05 -5.42
CA LEU A 34 2.20 -7.63 -5.20
C LEU A 34 3.23 -6.67 -5.78
N MET A 35 4.50 -7.06 -5.91
CA MET A 35 5.58 -6.23 -6.44
C MET A 35 5.52 -6.02 -7.95
N VAL A 36 4.92 -6.94 -8.70
CA VAL A 36 4.78 -6.87 -10.17
C VAL A 36 3.47 -6.23 -10.63
N LEU A 37 2.48 -6.10 -9.73
CA LEU A 37 1.22 -5.43 -10.03
C LEU A 37 1.42 -3.97 -10.43
N SER A 38 0.57 -3.49 -11.34
CA SER A 38 0.42 -2.06 -11.61
C SER A 38 -0.04 -1.32 -10.35
N PHE A 39 0.07 0.01 -10.34
CA PHE A 39 -0.40 0.82 -9.21
C PHE A 39 -1.90 0.59 -8.92
N LYS A 40 -2.72 0.49 -9.98
CA LYS A 40 -4.16 0.28 -9.88
C LYS A 40 -4.49 -1.08 -9.25
N GLU A 41 -3.91 -2.16 -9.77
CA GLU A 41 -4.12 -3.52 -9.25
C GLU A 41 -3.63 -3.67 -7.81
N TRP A 42 -2.51 -3.02 -7.48
CA TRP A 42 -2.00 -2.98 -6.11
C TRP A 42 -2.99 -2.30 -5.17
N LEU A 43 -3.58 -1.18 -5.60
CA LEU A 43 -4.54 -0.41 -4.80
C LEU A 43 -5.83 -1.20 -4.58
N GLU A 44 -6.37 -1.82 -5.63
CA GLU A 44 -7.55 -2.70 -5.53
C GLU A 44 -7.29 -3.89 -4.58
N THR A 45 -6.09 -4.47 -4.64
CA THR A 45 -5.69 -5.55 -3.71
C THR A 45 -5.59 -5.04 -2.27
N ALA A 46 -5.02 -3.86 -2.07
CA ALA A 46 -4.92 -3.22 -0.77
C ALA A 46 -6.31 -2.97 -0.17
N GLU A 47 -7.22 -2.37 -0.93
CA GLU A 47 -8.59 -2.05 -0.50
C GLU A 47 -9.39 -3.30 -0.15
N LYS A 48 -9.31 -4.37 -0.97
CA LYS A 48 -9.92 -5.67 -0.66
C LYS A 48 -9.45 -6.27 0.66
N ASN A 49 -8.24 -5.92 1.11
CA ASN A 49 -7.66 -6.36 2.38
C ASN A 49 -7.82 -5.33 3.51
N GLY A 50 -8.65 -4.31 3.34
CA GLY A 50 -8.94 -3.27 4.34
C GLY A 50 -7.85 -2.21 4.48
N TYR A 51 -6.95 -2.10 3.51
CA TYR A 51 -5.93 -1.06 3.46
C TYR A 51 -6.36 0.10 2.57
N ARG A 52 -5.98 1.33 2.96
CA ARG A 52 -6.20 2.54 2.17
C ARG A 52 -4.88 3.26 1.95
N LEU A 53 -4.64 3.71 0.72
CA LEU A 53 -3.51 4.54 0.37
C LEU A 53 -3.96 5.98 0.14
N GLU A 54 -3.39 6.94 0.87
CA GLU A 54 -3.52 8.36 0.57
C GLU A 54 -2.23 8.90 -0.02
N VAL A 55 -2.36 9.77 -1.03
CA VAL A 55 -1.23 10.47 -1.64
C VAL A 55 -1.36 11.96 -1.33
N LYS A 56 -0.53 12.47 -0.41
CA LYS A 56 -0.46 13.90 -0.12
C LYS A 56 0.57 14.55 -1.05
N LYS A 57 0.18 15.60 -1.77
CA LYS A 57 1.11 16.36 -2.62
C LYS A 57 2.15 17.09 -1.79
#